data_AF-A0A1C3F0Z5-F1
#
_entry.id   AF-A0A1C3F0Z5-F1
#
_cell.length_a   1.000
_cell.length_b   1.000
_cell.length_c   1.000
_cell.angle_alpha   90.00
_cell.angle_beta   90.00
_cell.angle_gamma   90.00
#
_symmetry.space_group_name_H-M   'P 1'
#
loop_
_entity.id
_entity.type
_entity.pdbx_description
1 polymer ?
#
loop_
_entity_poly.entity_id
_entity_poly.type
_entity_poly.pdbx_seq_one_letter_code
_entity_poly.pdbx_strand_id
1 'polypeptide(L)'
;MSHPEKKLDRKFTYIDYLTWPEDEHWELINGIPYNMTPAPSTLHQKIVTTLIALFYNALKDSPCQVFGAPFDVRLPEKEKNSNEDIFSVVQPDLAIICDRNKLDSRGCLGGPDLIVEITSPSTLRKDIKEKFHL
;
A
#
# COMPACT_ATOMS: atom_id res chain seq x y z
N MET A 1 -14.93 -5.00 1.73
CA MET A 1 -15.58 -3.76 2.20
C MET A 1 -14.81 -3.31 3.43
N SER A 2 -13.95 -2.31 3.32
CA SER A 2 -13.20 -1.79 4.46
C SER A 2 -14.01 -0.70 5.15
N HIS A 3 -14.65 -1.03 6.27
CA HIS A 3 -15.13 -0.01 7.19
C HIS A 3 -13.93 0.42 8.03
N PRO A 4 -13.69 1.72 8.27
CA PRO A 4 -12.77 2.09 9.33
C PRO A 4 -13.29 1.45 10.62
N GLU A 5 -12.44 0.72 11.34
CA GLU A 5 -12.81 0.35 12.69
C GLU A 5 -13.11 1.64 13.46
N LYS A 6 -14.27 1.66 14.10
CA LYS A 6 -14.87 2.79 14.84
C LYS A 6 -13.79 3.73 15.40
N LYS A 7 -13.90 5.03 15.10
CA LYS A 7 -13.17 6.17 15.70
C LYS A 7 -12.38 5.75 16.94
N LEU A 8 -11.14 5.29 16.72
CA LEU A 8 -10.26 4.90 17.80
C LEU A 8 -9.75 6.19 18.44
N ASP A 9 -9.80 6.27 19.78
CA ASP A 9 -9.35 7.44 20.54
C ASP A 9 -7.81 7.64 20.50
N ARG A 10 -7.11 6.85 19.68
CA ARG A 10 -5.66 6.93 19.47
C ARG A 10 -5.32 6.70 17.99
N LYS A 11 -4.23 7.34 17.55
CA LYS A 11 -3.57 7.02 16.28
C LYS A 11 -2.71 5.76 16.44
N PHE A 12 -2.75 4.89 15.45
CA PHE A 12 -1.88 3.72 15.37
C PHE A 12 -0.60 4.05 14.60
N THR A 13 0.47 3.37 14.95
CA THR A 13 1.78 3.48 14.29
C THR A 13 2.10 2.19 13.53
N TYR A 14 3.17 2.18 12.76
CA TYR A 14 3.68 0.95 12.15
C TYR A 14 4.11 -0.09 13.19
N ILE A 15 4.50 0.30 14.41
CA ILE A 15 4.74 -0.68 15.49
C ILE A 15 3.45 -1.40 15.86
N ASP A 16 2.32 -0.70 15.98
CA ASP A 16 1.04 -1.34 16.25
C ASP A 16 0.62 -2.24 15.07
N TYR A 17 0.81 -1.77 13.83
CA TYR A 17 0.52 -2.52 12.60
C TYR A 17 1.17 -3.91 12.59
N LEU A 18 2.44 -4.00 13.03
CA LEU A 18 3.19 -5.26 13.08
C LEU A 18 2.63 -6.29 14.08
N THR A 19 1.71 -5.89 14.95
CA THR A 19 1.06 -6.80 15.91
C THR A 19 -0.25 -7.38 15.41
N TRP A 20 -0.73 -6.94 14.24
CA TRP A 20 -2.01 -7.37 13.69
C TRP A 20 -1.93 -8.77 13.06
N PRO A 21 -3.08 -9.47 12.94
CA PRO A 21 -3.11 -10.82 12.39
C PRO A 21 -2.56 -10.88 10.96
N GLU A 22 -1.64 -11.81 10.70
CA GLU A 22 -1.01 -12.00 9.38
C GLU A 22 -1.96 -12.57 8.32
N ASP A 23 -3.07 -13.19 8.74
CA ASP A 23 -4.11 -13.71 7.86
C ASP A 23 -5.12 -12.65 7.39
N GLU A 24 -4.95 -11.41 7.84
CA GLU A 24 -5.74 -10.25 7.42
C GLU A 24 -4.89 -9.25 6.62
N HIS A 25 -5.53 -8.56 5.67
CA HIS A 25 -4.88 -7.50 4.93
C HIS A 25 -5.25 -6.16 5.52
N TRP A 26 -4.28 -5.41 6.03
CA TRP A 26 -4.52 -4.13 6.64
C TRP A 26 -3.75 -3.01 5.94
N GLU A 27 -4.38 -1.84 5.89
CA GLU A 27 -3.71 -0.58 5.63
C GLU A 27 -3.85 0.32 6.84
N LEU A 28 -2.84 1.16 7.06
CA LEU A 28 -2.83 2.22 8.05
C LEU A 28 -2.75 3.55 7.28
N ILE A 29 -3.69 4.46 7.47
CA ILE A 29 -3.69 5.75 6.78
C ILE A 29 -3.85 6.86 7.81
N ASN A 30 -2.81 7.68 7.97
CA ASN A 30 -2.78 8.78 8.95
C ASN A 30 -3.12 8.34 10.38
N GLY A 31 -2.71 7.11 10.74
CA GLY A 31 -2.97 6.49 12.03
C GLY A 31 -4.31 5.77 12.16
N ILE A 32 -5.07 5.64 11.07
CA ILE A 32 -6.39 5.00 11.04
C ILE A 32 -6.27 3.62 10.35
N PRO A 33 -6.65 2.52 11.03
CA PRO A 33 -6.62 1.18 10.45
C PRO A 33 -7.79 0.92 9.50
N TYR A 34 -7.51 0.24 8.38
CA TYR A 34 -8.50 -0.21 7.39
C TYR A 34 -8.27 -1.69 7.07
N ASN A 35 -9.24 -2.53 7.42
CA ASN A 35 -9.21 -3.95 7.04
C ASN A 35 -9.64 -4.12 5.59
N MET A 36 -8.73 -4.56 4.74
CA MET A 36 -8.90 -4.78 3.30
C MET A 36 -9.37 -6.21 2.97
N THR A 37 -9.56 -7.07 3.96
CA THR A 37 -10.19 -8.39 3.82
C THR A 37 -11.71 -8.25 3.57
N PRO A 38 -12.33 -9.12 2.74
CA PRO A 38 -11.72 -10.19 1.94
C PRO A 38 -11.03 -9.65 0.68
N ALA A 39 -10.20 -10.51 0.07
CA ALA A 39 -9.46 -10.22 -1.15
C ALA A 39 -10.34 -9.67 -2.30
N PRO A 40 -9.73 -8.94 -3.27
CA PRO A 40 -10.46 -8.36 -4.39
C PRO A 40 -11.12 -9.40 -5.32
N SER A 41 -12.04 -8.93 -6.15
CA SER A 41 -12.74 -9.77 -7.13
C SER A 41 -11.80 -10.34 -8.22
N THR A 42 -12.21 -11.43 -8.86
CA THR A 42 -11.47 -12.02 -10.00
C THR A 42 -11.24 -11.02 -11.15
N LEU A 43 -12.21 -10.14 -11.43
CA LEU A 43 -12.06 -9.12 -12.47
C LEU A 43 -10.95 -8.12 -12.11
N HIS A 44 -10.94 -7.66 -10.86
CA HIS A 44 -9.90 -6.77 -10.34
C HIS A 44 -8.52 -7.43 -10.47
N GLN A 45 -8.38 -8.67 -10.00
CA GLN A 45 -7.11 -9.42 -10.08
C GLN A 45 -6.65 -9.67 -11.51
N LYS A 46 -7.57 -9.91 -12.45
CA LYS A 46 -7.23 -10.04 -13.88
C LYS A 46 -6.64 -8.75 -14.45
N ILE A 47 -7.19 -7.60 -14.06
CA ILE A 47 -6.68 -6.28 -14.48
C ILE A 47 -5.29 -6.04 -13.85
N VAL A 48 -5.13 -6.25 -12.54
CA VAL A 48 -3.82 -6.11 -11.84
C VAL A 48 -2.75 -6.93 -12.55
N THR A 49 -3.01 -8.23 -12.73
CA THR A 49 -2.03 -9.17 -13.30
C THR A 49 -1.64 -8.78 -14.72
N THR A 50 -2.60 -8.29 -15.52
CA THR A 50 -2.33 -7.81 -16.88
C THR A 50 -1.43 -6.59 -16.86
N LEU A 51 -1.70 -5.61 -15.99
CA LEU A 51 -0.88 -4.41 -15.86
C LEU A 51 0.53 -4.72 -15.35
N ILE A 52 0.66 -5.61 -14.36
CA ILE A 52 1.97 -6.09 -13.88
C ILE A 52 2.78 -6.67 -15.04
N ALA A 53 2.19 -7.56 -15.84
CA ALA A 53 2.88 -8.15 -16.98
C ALA A 53 3.34 -7.10 -18.01
N LEU A 54 2.50 -6.11 -18.30
CA LEU A 54 2.83 -5.02 -19.23
C LEU A 54 3.99 -4.16 -18.70
N PHE A 55 3.91 -3.70 -17.46
CA PHE A 55 4.97 -2.88 -16.85
C PHE A 55 6.27 -3.66 -16.67
N TYR A 56 6.20 -4.91 -16.20
CA TYR A 56 7.37 -5.76 -16.01
C TYR A 56 8.14 -5.96 -17.31
N ASN A 57 7.43 -6.22 -18.41
CA ASN A 57 8.07 -6.37 -19.72
C ASN A 57 8.64 -5.04 -20.23
N ALA A 58 7.92 -3.94 -20.07
CA ALA A 58 8.38 -2.62 -20.50
C ALA A 58 9.61 -2.11 -19.73
N LEU A 59 9.75 -2.52 -18.47
CA LEU A 59 10.79 -2.05 -17.55
C LEU A 59 11.92 -3.07 -17.31
N LYS A 60 11.93 -4.18 -18.05
CA LYS A 60 12.83 -5.32 -17.81
C LYS A 60 14.31 -4.97 -17.77
N ASP A 61 14.75 -4.04 -18.63
CA ASP A 61 16.15 -3.60 -18.73
C ASP A 61 16.42 -2.28 -18.00
N SER A 62 15.48 -1.84 -17.15
CA SER A 62 15.57 -0.64 -16.33
C SER A 62 15.98 -0.98 -14.88
N PRO A 63 16.38 0.01 -14.06
CA PRO A 63 16.58 -0.23 -12.62
C PRO A 63 15.28 -0.50 -11.85
N CYS A 64 14.12 -0.25 -12.46
CA CYS A 64 12.81 -0.30 -11.82
C CYS A 64 12.29 -1.73 -11.61
N GLN A 65 11.64 -1.94 -10.47
CA GLN A 65 11.00 -3.19 -10.07
C GLN A 65 9.50 -2.96 -9.90
N VAL A 66 8.70 -3.93 -10.36
CA VAL A 66 7.24 -3.89 -10.33
C VAL A 66 6.74 -4.87 -9.27
N PHE A 67 5.88 -4.41 -8.37
CA PHE A 67 5.29 -5.18 -7.28
C PHE A 67 3.76 -5.12 -7.36
N GLY A 68 3.09 -6.20 -6.99
CA GLY A 68 1.63 -6.25 -6.82
C GLY A 68 1.25 -6.52 -5.38
N ALA A 69 0.03 -6.16 -4.99
CA ALA A 69 -0.48 -6.44 -3.65
C ALA A 69 -0.53 -7.96 -3.33
N PRO A 70 -0.32 -8.36 -2.06
CA PRO A 70 0.05 -7.52 -0.92
C PRO A 70 1.52 -7.11 -0.98
N PHE A 71 1.78 -5.80 -0.84
CA PHE A 71 3.12 -5.22 -0.80
C PHE A 71 3.08 -3.91 -0.02
N ASP A 72 3.78 -3.85 1.12
CA ASP A 72 3.72 -2.69 2.00
C ASP A 72 4.54 -1.52 1.44
N VAL A 73 3.90 -0.36 1.39
CA VAL A 73 4.52 0.95 1.16
C VAL A 73 4.36 1.77 2.44
N ARG A 74 5.47 2.00 3.13
CA ARG A 74 5.54 2.69 4.41
C ARG A 74 5.97 4.14 4.21
N LEU A 75 5.13 5.09 4.62
CA LEU A 75 5.31 6.52 4.38
C LEU A 75 5.60 7.25 5.70
N PRO A 76 6.87 7.56 6.01
CA PRO A 76 7.23 8.34 7.20
C PRO A 76 6.85 9.82 7.05
N GLU A 77 6.33 10.45 8.10
CA GLU A 77 5.92 11.88 8.06
C GLU A 77 7.10 12.87 8.20
N LYS A 78 8.33 12.40 8.50
CA LYS A 78 9.51 13.24 8.80
C LYS A 78 10.82 12.60 8.29
N GLU A 79 11.92 13.37 8.31
CA GLU A 79 13.30 12.87 8.06
C GLU A 79 13.74 11.75 9.03
N LYS A 80 12.94 11.48 10.08
CA LYS A 80 13.15 10.38 11.00
C LYS A 80 12.47 9.12 10.46
N ASN A 81 13.29 8.17 10.00
CA ASN A 81 12.87 6.86 9.50
C ASN A 81 12.72 5.82 10.63
N SER A 82 12.13 6.20 11.76
CA SER A 82 11.82 5.24 12.84
C SER A 82 10.46 4.59 12.58
N ASN A 83 10.26 3.34 12.98
CA ASN A 83 8.95 2.68 12.87
C ASN A 83 7.86 3.42 13.69
N GLU A 84 8.25 4.19 14.71
CA GLU A 84 7.36 4.94 15.60
C GLU A 84 6.77 6.20 14.93
N ASP A 85 7.47 6.72 13.91
CA ASP A 85 7.08 7.92 13.16
C ASP A 85 6.32 7.60 11.86
N ILE A 86 5.98 6.32 11.62
CA ILE A 86 5.23 5.88 10.44
C ILE A 86 3.76 5.69 10.82
N PHE A 87 2.93 6.59 10.34
CA PHE A 87 1.47 6.57 10.53
C PHE A 87 0.71 6.14 9.28
N SER A 88 1.41 5.89 8.18
CA SER A 88 0.82 5.49 6.91
C SER A 88 1.56 4.30 6.32
N VAL A 89 0.84 3.20 6.15
CA VAL A 89 1.25 1.96 5.49
C VAL A 89 0.13 1.57 4.53
N VAL A 90 0.40 1.60 3.25
CA VAL A 90 -0.58 1.29 2.19
C VAL A 90 -0.12 0.09 1.39
N GLN A 91 -1.10 -0.63 0.82
CA GLN A 91 -0.87 -1.78 -0.05
C GLN A 91 -1.50 -1.47 -1.42
N PRO A 92 -0.77 -0.78 -2.30
CA PRO A 92 -1.29 -0.45 -3.62
C PRO A 92 -1.46 -1.72 -4.46
N ASP A 93 -2.45 -1.72 -5.34
CA ASP A 93 -2.65 -2.83 -6.27
C ASP A 93 -1.40 -3.12 -7.12
N LEU A 94 -0.68 -2.08 -7.52
CA LEU A 94 0.62 -2.14 -8.18
C LEU A 94 1.51 -0.96 -7.76
N ALA A 95 2.77 -1.25 -7.44
CA ALA A 95 3.81 -0.24 -7.19
C ALA A 95 5.04 -0.46 -8.10
N ILE A 96 5.64 0.63 -8.56
CA ILE A 96 6.91 0.62 -9.29
C ILE A 96 7.94 1.41 -8.48
N ILE A 97 9.10 0.78 -8.23
CA ILE A 97 10.20 1.37 -7.47
C ILE A 97 11.49 1.27 -8.29
N CYS A 98 12.09 2.42 -8.58
CA CYS A 98 13.33 2.56 -9.35
C CYS A 98 14.57 2.75 -8.46
N ASP A 99 14.40 3.32 -7.26
CA ASP A 99 15.46 3.42 -6.26
C ASP A 99 15.44 2.22 -5.31
N ARG A 100 16.41 1.31 -5.48
CA ARG A 100 16.54 0.11 -4.66
C ARG A 100 16.82 0.39 -3.18
N ASN A 101 17.31 1.58 -2.84
CA ASN A 101 17.54 1.94 -1.43
C ASN A 101 16.23 2.11 -0.65
N LYS A 102 15.09 2.26 -1.35
CA LYS A 102 13.76 2.27 -0.74
C LYS A 102 13.26 0.87 -0.39
N LEU A 103 13.92 -0.19 -0.83
CA LEU A 103 13.45 -1.56 -0.64
C LEU A 103 14.18 -2.24 0.53
N ASP A 104 13.44 -2.82 1.45
CA ASP A 104 13.94 -3.73 2.48
C ASP A 104 13.10 -5.02 2.52
N SER A 105 13.39 -5.92 3.47
CA SER A 105 12.66 -7.19 3.62
C SER A 105 11.18 -7.02 4.00
N ARG A 106 10.74 -5.81 4.35
CA ARG A 106 9.37 -5.46 4.76
C ARG A 106 8.64 -4.63 3.68
N GLY A 107 9.21 -4.47 2.49
CA GLY A 107 8.60 -3.74 1.37
C GLY A 107 9.30 -2.42 1.07
N CYS A 108 8.53 -1.40 0.70
CA CYS A 108 9.04 -0.07 0.35
C CYS A 108 9.00 0.88 1.56
N LEU A 109 10.11 1.56 1.84
CA LEU A 109 10.21 2.67 2.78
C LEU A 109 10.34 3.98 2.00
N GLY A 110 9.33 4.84 2.10
CA GLY A 110 9.17 6.04 1.30
C GLY A 110 8.29 5.83 0.07
N GLY A 111 8.09 6.92 -0.69
CA GLY A 111 7.21 6.94 -1.86
C GLY A 111 7.76 6.14 -3.06
N PRO A 112 6.96 5.25 -3.66
CA PRO A 112 7.25 4.63 -4.97
C PRO A 112 7.32 5.66 -6.09
N ASP A 113 7.91 5.26 -7.22
CA ASP A 113 7.98 6.10 -8.43
C ASP A 113 6.65 6.11 -9.18
N LEU A 114 5.86 5.04 -9.09
CA LEU A 114 4.47 4.97 -9.56
C LEU A 114 3.63 4.07 -8.66
N ILE A 115 2.41 4.51 -8.37
CA ILE A 115 1.34 3.70 -7.78
C ILE A 115 0.19 3.61 -8.78
N VAL A 116 -0.38 2.42 -8.93
CA VAL A 116 -1.61 2.19 -9.70
C VAL A 116 -2.62 1.50 -8.79
N GLU A 117 -3.82 2.09 -8.70
CA GLU A 117 -4.95 1.55 -7.94
C GLU A 117 -6.12 1.28 -8.90
N ILE A 118 -6.69 0.08 -8.84
CA ILE A 118 -7.83 -0.32 -9.66
C ILE A 118 -9.08 -0.06 -8.85
N THR A 119 -9.68 1.09 -9.11
CA THR A 119 -10.88 1.52 -8.41
C THR A 119 -12.06 0.60 -8.70
N SER A 120 -12.83 0.27 -7.68
CA SER A 120 -14.19 -0.23 -7.80
C SER A 120 -15.17 0.79 -7.22
N PRO A 121 -16.48 0.70 -7.50
CA PRO A 121 -17.46 1.64 -6.93
C PRO A 121 -17.37 1.79 -5.40
N SER A 122 -16.93 0.73 -4.70
CA SER A 122 -16.75 0.73 -3.25
C SER A 122 -15.43 1.31 -2.74
N THR A 123 -14.37 1.40 -3.57
CA THR A 123 -13.04 1.89 -3.13
C THR A 123 -12.72 3.29 -3.67
N LEU A 124 -13.44 3.74 -4.71
CA LEU A 124 -13.21 5.00 -5.42
C LEU A 124 -12.98 6.22 -4.51
N ARG A 125 -13.77 6.36 -3.44
CA ARG A 125 -13.65 7.50 -2.53
C ARG A 125 -12.33 7.49 -1.76
N LYS A 126 -11.89 6.32 -1.29
CA LYS A 126 -10.64 6.16 -0.52
C LYS A 126 -9.42 6.36 -1.44
N ASP A 127 -9.44 5.72 -2.59
CA ASP A 127 -8.34 5.76 -3.56
C ASP A 127 -8.08 7.21 -4.06
N ILE A 128 -9.15 7.95 -4.38
CA ILE A 128 -9.04 9.30 -4.93
C ILE A 128 -8.85 10.39 -3.88
N LYS A 129 -9.44 10.26 -2.67
CA LYS A 129 -9.43 11.35 -1.68
C LYS A 129 -8.46 11.17 -0.53
N GLU A 130 -8.19 9.94 -0.12
CA GLU A 130 -7.36 9.67 1.05
C GLU A 130 -5.95 9.30 0.60
N LYS A 131 -5.83 8.25 -0.22
CA LYS A 131 -4.52 7.75 -0.68
C LYS A 131 -3.79 8.74 -1.59
N PHE A 132 -4.49 9.41 -2.51
CA PHE A 132 -3.88 10.34 -3.46
C PHE A 132 -3.19 11.56 -2.80
N HIS A 133 -3.56 11.90 -1.57
CA HIS A 133 -3.03 13.06 -0.84
C HIS A 133 -2.02 12.69 0.26
N LEU A 134 -1.62 11.42 0.33
CA LEU A 134 -0.50 10.97 1.16
C LEU A 134 0.83 11.36 0.52
#